data_AF-A0A8H5F6I4-F1
#
_entry.id   AF-A0A8H5F6I4-F1
#
_cell.length_a   1.000
_cell.length_b   1.000
_cell.length_c   1.000
_cell.angle_alpha   90.00
_cell.angle_beta   90.00
_cell.angle_gamma   90.00
#
_symmetry.space_group_name_H-M   'P 1'
#
loop_
_entity.id
_entity.type
_entity.pdbx_description
1 polymer ?
#
loop_
_entity_poly.entity_id
_entity_poly.type
_entity_poly.pdbx_seq_one_letter_code
_entity_poly.pdbx_strand_id
1 'polypeptide(L)' 'MAKQPLNLEARRVRMVIVALPILVASSWVMYKRIYWGEEQRQLPTRLDENNRGVRLLDRETPEERQ' A
#
# COMPACT_ATOMS: atom_id res chain seq x y z
N MET A 1 26.73 -11.34 -18.65
CA MET A 1 27.17 -9.93 -18.55
C MET A 1 27.78 -9.73 -17.17
N ALA A 2 29.04 -9.29 -17.08
CA ALA A 2 29.72 -9.10 -15.80
C ALA A 2 29.08 -7.94 -15.02
N LYS A 3 28.68 -8.20 -13.76
CA LYS A 3 28.13 -7.20 -12.86
C LYS A 3 29.28 -6.32 -12.37
N GLN A 4 29.41 -5.11 -12.93
CA GLN A 4 30.38 -4.15 -12.43
C GLN A 4 30.07 -3.83 -10.96
N PRO A 5 31.05 -3.92 -10.04
CA PRO A 5 30.82 -3.61 -8.64
C PRO A 5 30.50 -2.12 -8.52
N LEU A 6 29.33 -1.79 -7.95
CA LEU A 6 28.93 -0.41 -7.71
C LEU A 6 29.81 0.20 -6.60
N ASN A 7 30.31 1.41 -6.85
CA ASN A 7 30.89 2.28 -5.82
C ASN A 7 29.90 2.47 -4.65
N LEU A 8 30.41 2.63 -3.42
CA LEU A 8 29.60 2.78 -2.20
C LEU A 8 28.58 3.92 -2.32
N GLU A 9 29.00 5.05 -2.90
CA GLU A 9 28.13 6.21 -3.17
C GLU A 9 27.01 5.86 -4.15
N ALA A 10 27.32 5.12 -5.22
CA ALA A 10 26.33 4.67 -6.19
C ALA A 10 25.30 3.72 -5.57
N ARG A 11 25.72 2.87 -4.62
CA ARG A 11 24.81 2.00 -3.86
C ARG A 11 23.87 2.81 -2.96
N ARG A 12 24.37 3.87 -2.32
CA ARG A 12 23.55 4.77 -1.49
C ARG A 12 22.54 5.55 -2.34
N VAL A 13 22.96 6.11 -3.47
CA VAL A 13 22.06 6.81 -4.41
C VAL A 13 20.97 5.87 -4.92
N ARG A 14 21.33 4.63 -5.28
CA ARG A 14 20.33 3.63 -5.68
C ARG A 14 19.30 3.36 -4.59
N MET A 15 19.72 3.28 -3.32
CA MET A 15 18.80 3.11 -2.20
C MET A 15 17.87 4.31 -2.07
N VAL A 16 18.40 5.53 -2.16
CA VAL A 16 17.61 6.77 -2.08
C VAL A 16 16.59 6.85 -3.22
N ILE A 17 16.99 6.53 -4.45
CA ILE A 17 16.09 6.51 -5.62
C ILE A 17 14.92 5.54 -5.42
N VAL A 18 15.13 4.40 -4.75
CA VAL A 18 14.08 3.42 -4.48
C VAL A 18 13.22 3.82 -3.27
N ALA A 19 13.83 4.38 -2.23
CA ALA A 19 13.15 4.72 -0.98
C ALA A 19 12.32 6.02 -1.09
N LEU A 20 12.81 7.03 -1.82
CA LEU A 20 12.15 8.33 -1.96
C LEU A 20 10.71 8.23 -2.47
N PRO A 21 10.40 7.50 -3.57
CA PRO A 21 9.03 7.39 -4.06
C PRO A 21 8.06 6.80 -3.03
N ILE A 22 8.52 5.80 -2.26
CA ILE A 22 7.70 5.16 -1.21
C ILE A 22 7.40 6.17 -0.10
N LEU A 23 8.41 6.93 0.34
CA LEU A 23 8.28 7.94 1.37
C LEU A 23 7.35 9.09 0.92
N VAL A 24 7.51 9.56 -0.32
CA VAL A 24 6.66 10.63 -0.88
C VAL A 24 5.21 10.15 -0.98
N ALA A 25 4.97 8.93 -1.47
CA ALA A 25 3.62 8.39 -1.59
C ALA A 25 2.95 8.22 -0.22
N SER A 26 3.64 7.66 0.77
CA SER A 26 3.07 7.47 2.12
C SER A 26 2.80 8.80 2.82
N SER A 27 3.73 9.75 2.72
CA SER A 27 3.56 11.11 3.24
C SER A 27 2.37 11.82 2.61
N TRP A 28 2.20 11.70 1.30
CA TRP A 28 1.07 12.29 0.58
C TRP A 28 -0.28 11.70 1.02
N VAL A 29 -0.37 10.38 1.16
CA VAL A 29 -1.59 9.71 1.66
C VAL A 29 -1.91 10.17 3.07
N MET A 30 -0.89 10.26 3.94
CA MET A 30 -1.08 10.71 5.31
C MET A 30 -1.49 12.19 5.37
N TYR A 31 -0.93 13.04 4.52
CA TYR A 31 -1.31 14.44 4.39
C TYR A 31 -2.78 14.60 4.00
N LYS A 32 -3.23 13.87 2.96
CA LYS A 32 -4.64 13.83 2.56
C LYS A 32 -5.56 13.40 3.70
N ARG A 33 -5.16 12.38 4.46
CA ARG A 33 -5.95 11.87 5.59
C ARG A 33 -6.07 12.86 6.75
N ILE A 34 -4.97 13.49 7.15
CA ILE A 34 -4.92 14.35 8.34
C ILE A 34 -5.43 15.76 8.03
N TYR A 35 -5.00 16.36 6.92
CA TYR A 35 -5.28 17.75 6.62
C TYR A 35 -6.51 17.96 5.74
N TRP A 36 -6.72 17.08 4.76
CA TRP A 36 -7.85 17.21 3.83
C TRP A 36 -9.12 16.55 4.38
N GLY A 37 -9.01 15.73 5.42
CA GLY A 37 -10.14 14.99 5.97
C GLY A 37 -10.78 14.05 4.94
N GLU A 38 -10.05 13.65 3.89
CA GLU A 38 -10.55 12.67 2.91
C GLU A 38 -10.95 11.41 3.67
N GLU A 39 -12.21 10.97 3.49
CA GLU A 39 -12.72 9.76 4.14
C GLU A 39 -11.79 8.58 3.85
N GLN A 40 -11.49 7.80 4.90
CA GLN A 40 -10.76 6.55 4.71
C GLN A 40 -11.58 5.67 3.78
N ARG A 41 -11.01 5.28 2.63
CA ARG A 41 -11.65 4.32 1.73
C ARG A 41 -12.01 3.07 2.53
N GLN A 42 -13.29 2.85 2.72
CA GLN A 42 -13.80 1.65 3.36
C GLN A 42 -13.59 0.48 2.40
N LEU A 43 -13.03 -0.62 2.90
CA LEU A 43 -12.91 -1.84 2.12
C LEU A 43 -14.33 -2.41 1.91
N PRO A 44 -14.65 -2.88 0.70
CA PRO A 44 -15.96 -3.45 0.42
C PRO A 44 -16.18 -4.66 1.33
N THR A 45 -17.29 -4.65 2.07
CA THR A 45 -17.72 -5.75 2.93
C THR A 45 -18.41 -6.86 2.13
N ARG A 46 -18.85 -6.59 0.90
CA ARG A 46 -19.51 -7.58 0.04
C ARG A 46 -18.92 -7.54 -1.37
N LEU A 47 -18.85 -8.71 -2.00
CA LEU A 47 -18.39 -8.87 -3.39
C LEU A 47 -19.51 -8.48 -4.35
N ASP A 48 -19.30 -7.43 -5.13
CA ASP A 48 -20.17 -7.03 -6.23
C ASP A 48 -19.49 -7.29 -7.59
N GLU A 49 -20.22 -7.20 -8.70
CA GLU A 49 -19.68 -7.38 -10.06
C GLU A 49 -18.47 -6.48 -10.34
N ASN A 50 -18.45 -5.29 -9.73
CA ASN A 50 -17.40 -4.30 -9.87
C ASN A 50 -16.19 -4.51 -8.95
N ASN A 51 -16.27 -5.38 -7.93
CA ASN A 51 -15.27 -5.52 -6.86
C ASN A 51 -14.74 -6.95 -6.68
N ARG A 52 -14.92 -7.82 -7.68
CA ARG A 52 -14.54 -9.25 -7.65
C ARG A 52 -13.05 -9.54 -7.38
N GLY A 53 -12.17 -8.54 -7.56
CA GLY A 53 -10.72 -8.64 -7.32
C GLY A 53 -10.22 -8.04 -6.01
N VAL A 54 -11.12 -7.54 -5.15
CA VAL A 54 -10.76 -6.86 -3.90
C VAL A 54 -10.90 -7.83 -2.72
N ARG A 55 -9.90 -7.82 -1.82
CA ARG A 55 -9.90 -8.66 -0.61
C ARG A 55 -11.02 -8.22 0.33
N LEU A 56 -12.02 -9.07 0.51
CA LEU A 56 -13.09 -8.87 1.48
C LEU A 56 -12.56 -8.97 2.92
N LEU A 57 -13.15 -8.17 3.80
CA LEU A 57 -12.99 -8.28 5.24
C LEU A 57 -14.26 -8.89 5.85
N ASP A 58 -14.57 -10.14 5.50
CA ASP A 58 -15.59 -10.87 6.25
C ASP A 58 -14.92 -11.52 7.47
N ARG A 59 -15.23 -10.98 8.66
CA ARG A 59 -15.16 -11.77 9.89
C ARG A 59 -16.30 -12.78 9.78
N GLU A 60 -15.97 -14.04 9.56
CA GLU A 60 -16.91 -15.15 9.74
C GLU A 60 -17.56 -15.01 11.13
N THR A 61 -18.86 -14.76 11.16
CA THR A 61 -19.66 -14.79 12.39
C THR A 61 -19.85 -16.27 12.76
N PRO A 62 -19.41 -16.75 13.94
CA PRO A 62 -19.49 -18.17 14.30
C PRO A 62 -20.91 -18.72 14.60
N GLU A 63 -21.99 -18.07 14.17
CA GLU A 63 -23.34 -18.39 14.68
C GLU A 63 -24.13 -19.43 13.87
N GLU A 64 -23.55 -20.05 12.85
CA GLU A 64 -24.21 -21.09 12.04
C GLU A 64 -23.73 -22.53 12.35
N ARG A 65 -23.43 -22.82 13.61
CA ARG A 65 -23.39 -24.21 14.12
C ARG A 65 -24.41 -24.37 15.24
N GLN A 66 -25.68 -24.46 14.85
CA GLN A 66 -26.71 -25.13 15.67
C GLN A 66 -26.74 -26.61 15.32
#